data_AF-A0A2U8E699-F1
#
_entry.id   AF-A0A2U8E699-F1
#
_cell.length_a   1.000
_cell.length_b   1.000
_cell.length_c   1.000
_cell.angle_alpha   90.00
_cell.angle_beta   90.00
_cell.angle_gamma   90.00
#
_symmetry.space_group_name_H-M   'P 1'
#
loop_
_entity.id
_entity.type
_entity.pdbx_description
1 polymer ?
#
loop_
_entity_poly.entity_id
_entity_poly.type
_entity_poly.pdbx_seq_one_letter_code
_entity_poly.pdbx_strand_id
1 'polypeptide(L)'
;MTTPTSTASNSQPLTDAPAWAAAAATRLRYLQANFADDPAESREAFLEDELKKLLDPVPLGKRQLYLDTLAEKFPTWESLSSAPAVATKAASEERTPDEVWALFLKTLPKFSLEQRETIKARLADAGFVRVSGDSIDGSSTADIVEKLKIPPSDKIDGSRLGKLYAALAEFAIMTDQLAWNVWKGLAPKSTIRRDGSAGDLRTALRRSTTGDPEVSAAQIAAQLEKNRQLIAGLIAAIGPAGKNFTRRFQSRYSPEAIRDMVKLEGASVFGNADARNWKKYTELAQEISEDTIQTDMMDAVAKYAEELMKGQNR
;
A
#
# COMPACT_ATOMS: atom_id res chain seq x y z
N MET A 1 73.61 42.45 48.95
CA MET A 1 72.33 41.73 49.04
C MET A 1 71.62 41.88 47.72
N THR A 2 71.68 40.86 46.86
CA THR A 2 70.88 40.75 45.65
C THR A 2 70.91 39.30 45.19
N THR A 3 69.83 38.58 45.48
CA THR A 3 69.53 37.23 44.98
C THR A 3 68.78 37.34 43.66
N PRO A 4 69.13 36.57 42.62
CA PRO A 4 68.22 36.28 41.52
C PRO A 4 67.60 34.88 41.69
N THR A 5 66.28 34.86 41.59
CA THR A 5 65.39 33.69 41.65
C THR A 5 65.55 32.84 40.38
N SER A 6 65.77 31.54 40.60
CA SER A 6 65.92 30.51 39.57
C SER A 6 64.54 30.09 39.02
N THR A 7 64.37 30.15 37.69
CA THR A 7 63.28 29.48 36.97
C THR A 7 63.77 28.11 36.52
N ALA A 8 63.22 27.06 37.12
CA ALA A 8 63.47 25.67 36.76
C ALA A 8 62.70 25.28 35.49
N SER A 9 63.43 24.94 34.43
CA SER A 9 62.88 24.27 33.24
C SER A 9 62.67 22.80 33.56
N ASN A 10 61.40 22.38 33.56
CA ASN A 10 60.95 21.03 33.82
C ASN A 10 61.16 20.16 32.56
N SER A 11 62.37 19.65 32.34
CA SER A 11 62.67 18.71 31.25
C SER A 11 62.26 17.29 31.65
N GLN A 12 61.08 16.85 31.17
CA GLN A 12 60.70 15.44 31.26
C GLN A 12 61.74 14.56 30.52
N PRO A 13 62.09 13.39 31.07
CA PRO A 13 63.01 12.47 30.41
C PRO A 13 62.42 11.98 29.08
N LEU A 14 63.24 11.94 28.02
CA LEU A 14 62.85 11.42 26.72
C LEU A 14 62.44 9.95 26.87
N THR A 15 61.16 9.65 26.71
CA THR A 15 60.62 8.28 26.69
C THR A 15 60.97 7.59 25.37
N ASP A 16 61.24 6.28 25.39
CA ASP A 16 61.52 5.49 24.18
C ASP A 16 60.44 5.63 23.11
N ALA A 17 60.83 5.54 21.83
CA ALA A 17 59.96 5.78 20.66
C ALA A 17 58.62 5.00 20.70
N PRO A 18 58.56 3.71 21.09
CA PRO A 18 57.30 2.99 21.19
C PRO A 18 56.36 3.51 22.29
N ALA A 19 56.92 3.93 23.43
CA ALA A 19 56.15 4.48 24.55
C ALA A 19 55.61 5.87 24.21
N TRP A 20 56.44 6.71 23.57
CA TRP A 20 56.01 8.00 23.03
C TRP A 20 54.88 7.82 21.99
N ALA A 21 55.04 6.91 21.03
CA ALA A 21 54.07 6.66 19.97
C ALA A 21 52.71 6.18 20.53
N ALA A 22 52.71 5.34 21.57
CA ALA A 22 51.48 4.91 22.23
C ALA A 22 50.74 6.08 22.93
N ALA A 23 51.48 6.95 23.62
CA ALA A 23 50.91 8.12 24.28
C ALA A 23 50.39 9.15 23.26
N ALA A 24 51.17 9.43 22.22
CA ALA A 24 50.80 10.31 21.11
C ALA A 24 49.55 9.79 20.38
N ALA A 25 49.50 8.49 20.03
CA ALA A 25 48.34 7.90 19.36
C ALA A 25 47.06 8.01 20.21
N THR A 26 47.16 7.80 21.53
CA THR A 26 46.02 7.94 22.44
C THR A 26 45.50 9.37 22.45
N ARG A 27 46.40 10.35 22.51
CA ARG A 27 46.06 11.78 22.53
C ARG A 27 45.46 12.26 21.22
N LEU A 28 46.01 11.83 20.09
CA LEU A 28 45.46 12.16 18.77
C LEU A 28 44.08 11.55 18.54
N ARG A 29 43.84 10.29 18.95
CA ARG A 29 42.50 9.69 18.87
C ARG A 29 41.48 10.40 19.76
N TYR A 30 41.89 10.84 20.95
CA TYR A 30 41.04 11.62 21.84
C TYR A 30 40.64 12.97 21.22
N LEU A 31 41.59 13.69 20.62
CA LEU A 31 41.31 14.93 19.90
C LEU A 31 40.39 14.69 18.69
N GLN A 32 40.66 13.64 17.91
CA GLN A 32 39.82 13.28 16.76
C GLN A 32 38.37 12.97 17.16
N ALA A 33 38.15 12.35 18.33
CA ALA A 33 36.81 12.10 18.87
C ALA A 33 36.13 13.38 19.36
N ASN A 34 36.86 14.29 20.01
CA ASN A 34 36.30 15.54 20.54
C ASN A 34 35.94 16.57 19.46
N PHE A 35 36.63 16.53 18.31
CA PHE A 35 36.38 17.43 17.19
C PHE A 35 35.66 16.72 16.04
N ALA A 36 34.94 15.63 16.29
CA ALA A 36 34.29 14.85 15.23
C ALA A 36 33.26 15.67 14.42
N ASP A 37 32.58 16.62 15.08
CA ASP A 37 31.53 17.47 14.51
C ASP A 37 32.06 18.77 13.85
N ASP A 38 33.36 19.05 13.95
CA ASP A 38 33.98 20.23 13.36
C ASP A 38 34.31 20.03 11.86
N PRO A 39 34.39 21.12 11.06
CA PRO A 39 34.80 21.05 9.66
C PRO A 39 36.19 20.41 9.48
N ALA A 40 36.39 19.70 8.37
CA ALA A 40 37.63 18.95 8.10
C ALA A 40 38.91 19.80 8.24
N GLU A 41 38.90 21.02 7.70
CA GLU A 41 40.03 21.95 7.76
C GLU A 41 40.41 22.34 9.20
N SER A 42 39.41 22.51 10.08
CA SER A 42 39.66 22.83 11.49
C SER A 42 40.25 21.63 12.24
N ARG A 43 39.74 20.42 11.96
CA ARG A 43 40.26 19.18 12.57
C ARG A 43 41.72 18.93 12.19
N GLU A 44 42.08 19.14 10.92
CA GLU A 44 43.45 19.00 10.44
C GLU A 44 44.39 19.99 11.13
N ALA A 45 43.99 21.26 11.23
CA ALA A 45 44.78 22.28 11.92
C ALA A 45 45.04 21.93 13.40
N PHE A 46 44.04 21.40 14.11
CA PHE A 46 44.21 20.96 15.51
C PHE A 46 45.14 19.76 15.66
N LEU A 47 45.04 18.78 14.76
CA LEU A 47 45.92 17.61 14.78
C LEU A 47 47.36 17.99 14.43
N GLU A 48 47.56 18.90 13.49
CA GLU A 48 48.90 19.39 13.11
C GLU A 48 49.57 20.17 14.26
N ASP A 49 48.84 21.07 14.91
CA ASP A 49 49.35 21.84 16.07
C ASP A 49 49.73 20.91 17.23
N GLU A 50 48.92 19.86 17.47
CA GLU A 50 49.22 18.91 18.51
C GLU A 50 50.43 18.03 18.17
N LEU A 51 50.54 17.57 16.92
CA LEU A 51 51.71 16.82 16.47
C LEU A 51 52.99 17.65 16.61
N LYS A 52 52.94 18.95 16.27
CA LYS A 52 54.05 19.89 16.45
C LYS A 52 54.48 19.98 17.91
N LYS A 53 53.54 20.13 18.86
CA LYS A 53 53.84 20.15 20.31
C LYS A 53 54.47 18.84 20.79
N LEU A 54 54.01 17.70 20.28
CA LEU A 54 54.53 16.38 20.66
C LEU A 54 55.93 16.11 20.08
N LEU A 55 56.26 16.71 18.94
CA LEU A 55 57.56 16.60 18.26
C LEU A 55 58.61 17.62 18.71
N ASP A 56 58.20 18.72 19.35
CA ASP A 56 59.10 19.75 19.87
C ASP A 56 60.21 19.18 20.79
N PRO A 57 59.92 18.29 21.76
CA PRO A 57 60.96 17.68 22.58
C PRO A 57 61.78 16.60 21.85
N VAL A 58 61.37 16.15 20.64
CA VAL A 58 62.06 15.07 19.91
C VAL A 58 63.23 15.62 19.09
N PRO A 59 64.47 15.12 19.29
CA PRO A 59 65.63 15.54 18.51
C PRO A 59 65.43 15.31 17.01
N LEU A 60 65.82 16.29 16.18
CA LEU A 60 65.63 16.28 14.72
C LEU A 60 66.06 14.97 14.05
N GLY A 61 67.23 14.42 14.44
CA GLY A 61 67.76 13.16 13.89
C GLY A 61 66.98 11.89 14.28
N LYS A 62 66.05 11.98 15.24
CA LYS A 62 65.21 10.86 15.70
C LYS A 62 63.73 11.04 15.35
N ARG A 63 63.32 12.18 14.78
CA ARG A 63 61.91 12.46 14.47
C ARG A 63 61.31 11.45 13.50
N GLN A 64 62.07 11.03 12.50
CA GLN A 64 61.61 10.02 11.54
C GLN A 64 61.22 8.70 12.23
N LEU A 65 62.11 8.18 13.10
CA LEU A 65 61.85 6.96 13.87
C LEU A 65 60.56 7.08 14.71
N TYR A 66 60.34 8.23 15.35
CA TYR A 66 59.17 8.46 16.18
C TYR A 66 57.89 8.55 15.35
N LEU A 67 57.94 9.22 14.20
CA LEU A 67 56.81 9.31 13.26
C LEU A 67 56.48 7.96 12.62
N ASP A 68 57.48 7.16 12.23
CA ASP A 68 57.27 5.82 11.67
C ASP A 68 56.60 4.90 12.70
N THR A 69 57.07 4.95 13.96
CA THR A 69 56.49 4.16 15.06
C THR A 69 55.05 4.62 15.39
N LEU A 70 54.74 5.90 15.21
CA LEU A 70 53.39 6.45 15.37
C LEU A 70 52.47 6.00 14.23
N ALA A 71 52.97 5.99 12.99
CA ALA A 71 52.21 5.56 11.82
C ALA A 71 51.72 4.10 11.98
N GLU A 72 52.54 3.21 12.54
CA GLU A 72 52.13 1.82 12.86
C GLU A 72 50.91 1.71 13.79
N LYS A 73 50.61 2.76 14.59
CA LYS A 73 49.46 2.78 15.50
C LYS A 73 48.16 3.22 14.84
N PHE A 74 48.21 3.72 13.61
CA PHE A 74 47.03 4.09 12.84
C PHE A 74 46.92 3.11 11.67
N PRO A 75 45.95 2.17 11.68
CA PRO A 75 45.77 1.24 10.57
C PRO A 75 45.58 2.05 9.29
N THR A 76 46.56 1.99 8.39
CA THR A 76 46.47 2.69 7.11
C THR A 76 45.38 2.03 6.29
N TRP A 77 44.33 2.78 6.00
CA TRP A 77 43.33 2.49 4.97
C TRP A 77 43.97 2.29 3.57
N GLU A 78 45.26 2.58 3.43
CA GLU A 78 46.10 2.38 2.24
C GLU A 78 46.30 0.90 1.85
N SER A 79 45.89 -0.08 2.67
CA SER A 79 45.85 -1.49 2.24
C SER A 79 44.79 -1.79 1.16
N LEU A 80 43.94 -0.83 0.79
CA LEU A 80 43.08 -0.92 -0.40
C LEU A 80 43.67 -0.23 -1.64
N SER A 81 44.83 0.42 -1.53
CA SER A 81 45.39 1.23 -2.61
C SER A 81 46.92 1.16 -2.67
N SER A 82 47.47 -0.04 -2.83
CA SER A 82 48.87 -0.22 -3.25
C SER A 82 48.96 -0.77 -4.67
N ALA A 83 48.77 0.11 -5.65
CA ALA A 83 49.44 0.00 -6.96
C ALA A 83 50.56 1.05 -6.98
N PRO A 84 51.74 0.75 -7.55
CA PRO A 84 52.90 1.64 -7.48
C PRO A 84 52.59 2.97 -8.17
N ALA A 85 52.78 4.05 -7.43
CA ALA A 85 52.58 5.42 -7.92
C ALA A 85 53.63 5.75 -9.00
N VAL A 86 53.28 5.53 -10.26
CA VAL A 86 53.80 6.34 -11.36
C VAL A 86 53.07 7.67 -11.25
N ALA A 87 53.82 8.73 -10.94
CA ALA A 87 53.33 10.10 -10.95
C ALA A 87 52.89 10.48 -12.36
N THR A 88 51.65 10.16 -12.70
CA THR A 88 50.91 10.79 -13.78
C THR A 88 49.79 11.54 -13.11
N LYS A 89 49.83 12.87 -13.21
CA LYS A 89 48.77 13.79 -12.80
C LYS A 89 47.55 13.53 -13.68
N ALA A 90 46.82 12.45 -13.41
CA ALA A 90 45.48 12.27 -13.93
C ALA A 90 44.57 13.16 -13.11
N ALA A 91 44.00 14.16 -13.76
CA ALA A 91 42.89 14.90 -13.20
C ALA A 91 41.82 13.87 -12.79
N SER A 92 41.59 13.72 -11.49
CA SER A 92 40.35 13.15 -10.99
C SER A 92 39.27 14.17 -11.36
N GLU A 93 38.74 14.07 -12.57
CA GLU A 93 37.46 14.69 -12.89
C GLU A 93 36.47 14.12 -11.88
N GLU A 94 36.02 14.96 -10.95
CA GLU A 94 34.88 14.67 -10.08
C GLU A 94 33.68 14.39 -10.99
N ARG A 95 33.48 13.12 -11.32
CA ARG A 95 32.34 12.72 -12.13
C ARG A 95 31.09 12.98 -11.32
N THR A 96 30.16 13.66 -11.94
CA THR A 96 28.84 13.87 -11.33
C THR A 96 28.12 12.53 -11.18
N PRO A 97 27.23 12.39 -10.20
CA PRO A 97 26.43 11.17 -10.03
C PRO A 97 25.69 10.75 -11.32
N ASP A 98 25.23 11.72 -12.10
CA ASP A 98 24.54 11.49 -13.38
C ASP A 98 25.47 10.91 -14.45
N GLU A 99 26.74 11.33 -14.51
CA GLU A 99 27.73 10.77 -15.43
C GLU A 99 28.09 9.33 -15.07
N VAL A 100 28.20 9.04 -13.76
CA VAL A 100 28.41 7.67 -13.27
C VAL A 100 27.22 6.79 -13.62
N TRP A 101 26.00 7.29 -13.44
CA TRP A 101 24.78 6.57 -13.79
C TRP A 101 24.63 6.33 -15.30
N ALA A 102 24.92 7.35 -16.12
CA ALA A 102 24.92 7.22 -17.57
C ALA A 102 25.95 6.20 -18.07
N LEU A 103 27.14 6.17 -17.46
CA LEU A 103 28.18 5.20 -17.77
C LEU A 103 27.77 3.78 -17.36
N PHE A 104 27.13 3.63 -16.20
CA PHE A 104 26.55 2.37 -15.74
C PHE A 104 25.47 1.85 -16.71
N LEU A 105 24.51 2.68 -17.11
CA LEU A 105 23.47 2.33 -18.10
C LEU A 105 24.07 1.94 -19.46
N LYS A 106 25.14 2.61 -19.89
CA LYS A 106 25.84 2.30 -21.15
C LYS A 106 26.59 0.96 -21.10
N THR A 107 27.01 0.52 -19.91
CA THR A 107 27.74 -0.75 -19.73
C THR A 107 26.82 -1.93 -19.44
N LEU A 108 25.63 -1.68 -18.90
CA LEU A 108 24.58 -2.68 -18.60
C LEU A 108 24.33 -3.73 -19.70
N PRO A 109 24.23 -3.37 -21.01
CA PRO A 109 24.04 -4.32 -22.09
C PRO A 109 25.14 -5.37 -22.23
N LYS A 110 26.36 -5.08 -21.74
CA LYS A 110 27.53 -5.95 -21.87
C LYS A 110 27.63 -7.01 -20.78
N PHE A 111 26.85 -6.88 -19.70
CA PHE A 111 26.82 -7.86 -18.62
C PHE A 111 25.97 -9.07 -18.99
N SER A 112 26.41 -10.25 -18.54
CA SER A 112 25.64 -11.49 -18.62
C SER A 112 24.40 -11.45 -17.72
N LEU A 113 23.46 -12.39 -17.91
CA LEU A 113 22.26 -12.51 -17.07
C LEU A 113 22.61 -12.69 -15.58
N GLU A 114 23.57 -13.56 -15.25
CA GLU A 114 24.01 -13.78 -13.86
C GLU A 114 24.63 -12.53 -13.23
N GLN A 115 25.43 -11.77 -13.99
CA GLN A 115 26.02 -10.52 -13.53
C GLN A 115 24.95 -9.45 -13.28
N ARG A 116 23.93 -9.38 -14.13
CA ARG A 116 22.80 -8.44 -13.94
C ARG A 116 21.98 -8.79 -12.70
N GLU A 117 21.74 -10.07 -12.42
CA GLU A 117 21.07 -10.48 -11.18
C GLU A 117 21.90 -10.16 -9.93
N THR A 118 23.22 -10.34 -10.00
CA THR A 118 24.13 -9.96 -8.89
C THR A 118 24.12 -8.44 -8.65
N ILE A 119 24.12 -7.64 -9.73
CA ILE A 119 24.03 -6.18 -9.66
C ILE A 119 22.68 -5.76 -9.06
N LYS A 120 21.58 -6.40 -9.49
CA LYS A 120 20.24 -6.16 -8.95
C LYS A 120 20.16 -6.46 -7.46
N ALA A 121 20.75 -7.57 -7.01
CA ALA A 121 20.84 -7.90 -5.58
C ALA A 121 21.63 -6.85 -4.79
N ARG A 122 22.77 -6.38 -5.30
CA ARG A 122 23.58 -5.33 -4.65
C ARG A 122 22.87 -3.98 -4.62
N LEU A 123 22.19 -3.61 -5.70
CA LEU A 123 21.40 -2.38 -5.74
C LEU A 123 20.21 -2.44 -4.79
N ALA A 124 19.65 -3.64 -4.58
CA ALA A 124 18.61 -3.86 -3.58
C ALA A 124 19.14 -3.78 -2.15
N ASP A 125 20.27 -4.42 -1.84
CA ASP A 125 20.94 -4.31 -0.54
C ASP A 125 21.29 -2.85 -0.20
N ALA A 126 21.62 -2.05 -1.23
CA ALA A 126 21.88 -0.63 -1.11
C ALA A 126 20.60 0.25 -1.10
N GLY A 127 19.41 -0.35 -1.18
CA GLY A 127 18.11 0.35 -1.11
C GLY A 127 17.68 1.07 -2.39
N PHE A 128 18.40 0.92 -3.50
CA PHE A 128 18.10 1.58 -4.78
C PHE A 128 17.09 0.81 -5.64
N VAL A 129 16.93 -0.50 -5.40
CA VAL A 129 16.02 -1.35 -6.17
C VAL A 129 15.14 -2.14 -5.20
N ARG A 130 13.82 -1.98 -5.30
CA ARG A 130 12.88 -2.88 -4.64
C ARG A 130 12.92 -4.22 -5.38
N VAL A 131 13.47 -5.26 -4.76
CA VAL A 131 13.34 -6.63 -5.29
C VAL A 131 11.86 -6.95 -5.29
N SER A 132 11.37 -7.68 -6.30
CA SER A 132 9.95 -7.99 -6.50
C SER A 132 9.30 -8.88 -5.41
N GLY A 133 9.82 -8.88 -4.18
CA GLY A 133 9.26 -9.47 -2.98
C GLY A 133 9.31 -8.57 -1.74
N ASP A 134 9.83 -7.34 -1.82
CA ASP A 134 9.78 -6.41 -0.69
C ASP A 134 8.37 -5.88 -0.46
N SER A 135 8.03 -5.77 0.83
CA SER A 135 6.71 -5.32 1.29
C SER A 135 6.34 -4.00 0.64
N ILE A 136 5.12 -3.94 0.12
CA ILE A 136 4.49 -2.72 -0.37
C ILE A 136 4.61 -1.64 0.72
N ASP A 137 4.88 -0.40 0.31
CA ASP A 137 5.13 0.73 1.20
C ASP A 137 4.09 0.79 2.34
N GLY A 138 4.55 0.96 3.59
CA GLY A 138 3.69 0.81 4.78
C GLY A 138 2.50 1.76 4.79
N SER A 139 2.65 2.95 4.19
CA SER A 139 1.55 3.92 4.01
C SER A 139 0.48 3.43 3.04
N SER A 140 0.86 2.70 2.00
CA SER A 140 -0.05 2.18 0.97
C SER A 140 -0.74 0.86 1.36
N THR A 141 -0.38 0.27 2.50
CA THR A 141 -1.00 -0.96 3.03
C THR A 141 -1.81 -0.74 4.31
N ALA A 142 -1.86 0.47 4.86
CA ALA A 142 -2.56 0.77 6.11
C ALA A 142 -4.02 0.30 6.10
N ASP A 143 -4.78 0.63 5.04
CA ASP A 143 -6.18 0.20 4.89
C ASP A 143 -6.32 -1.33 4.81
N ILE A 144 -5.35 -2.01 4.21
CA ILE A 144 -5.34 -3.48 4.08
C ILE A 144 -5.10 -4.10 5.45
N VAL A 145 -4.10 -3.59 6.19
CA VAL A 145 -3.76 -4.04 7.54
C VAL A 145 -4.96 -3.85 8.48
N GLU A 146 -5.61 -2.69 8.44
CA GLU A 146 -6.79 -2.38 9.25
C GLU A 146 -7.96 -3.32 8.92
N LYS A 147 -8.34 -3.44 7.64
CA LYS A 147 -9.52 -4.23 7.23
C LYS A 147 -9.33 -5.73 7.42
N LEU A 148 -8.13 -6.25 7.17
CA LEU A 148 -7.81 -7.66 7.33
C LEU A 148 -7.33 -8.00 8.76
N LYS A 149 -7.19 -7.00 9.63
CA LYS A 149 -6.70 -7.14 11.01
C LYS A 149 -5.35 -7.88 11.07
N ILE A 150 -4.44 -7.50 10.18
CA ILE A 150 -3.10 -8.10 10.10
C ILE A 150 -2.28 -7.58 11.30
N PRO A 151 -1.67 -8.46 12.13
CA PRO A 151 -0.80 -8.03 13.20
C PRO A 151 0.40 -7.22 12.68
N PRO A 152 0.93 -6.24 13.45
CA PRO A 152 2.09 -5.45 13.02
C PRO A 152 3.38 -6.29 12.87
N SER A 153 3.40 -7.51 13.43
CA SER A 153 4.48 -8.49 13.24
C SER A 153 4.49 -9.12 11.85
N ASP A 154 3.36 -9.10 11.14
CA ASP A 154 3.15 -9.89 9.94
C ASP A 154 3.45 -9.05 8.70
N LYS A 155 4.36 -9.55 7.87
CA LYS A 155 4.74 -8.88 6.61
C LYS A 155 3.75 -9.22 5.50
N ILE A 156 3.35 -8.20 4.73
CA ILE A 156 2.52 -8.39 3.53
C ILE A 156 3.41 -8.76 2.34
N ASP A 157 3.21 -9.96 1.82
CA ASP A 157 3.81 -10.44 0.57
C ASP A 157 3.06 -9.84 -0.64
N GLY A 158 3.74 -8.99 -1.40
CA GLY A 158 3.16 -8.33 -2.57
C GLY A 158 2.75 -9.27 -3.70
N SER A 159 3.46 -10.38 -3.91
CA SER A 159 3.12 -11.38 -4.94
C SER A 159 1.84 -12.13 -4.57
N ARG A 160 1.72 -12.53 -3.31
CA ARG A 160 0.51 -13.19 -2.81
C ARG A 160 -0.68 -12.23 -2.77
N LEU A 161 -0.46 -10.98 -2.39
CA LEU A 161 -1.49 -9.95 -2.43
C LEU A 161 -1.98 -9.69 -3.86
N GLY A 162 -1.08 -9.64 -4.85
CA GLY A 162 -1.48 -9.51 -6.26
C GLY A 162 -2.36 -10.66 -6.76
N LYS A 163 -2.02 -11.91 -6.38
CA LYS A 163 -2.86 -13.09 -6.69
C LYS A 163 -4.22 -13.04 -5.99
N LEU A 164 -4.25 -12.65 -4.72
CA LEU A 164 -5.49 -12.47 -3.97
C LEU A 164 -6.37 -11.37 -4.59
N TYR A 165 -5.77 -10.23 -4.94
CA TYR A 165 -6.46 -9.14 -5.61
C TYR A 165 -7.10 -9.59 -6.92
N ALA A 166 -6.37 -10.35 -7.75
CA ALA A 166 -6.89 -10.86 -9.01
C ALA A 166 -8.14 -11.75 -8.80
N ALA A 167 -8.11 -12.66 -7.82
CA ALA A 167 -9.24 -13.52 -7.48
C ALA A 167 -10.44 -12.73 -6.93
N LEU A 168 -10.20 -11.76 -6.05
CA LEU A 168 -11.26 -10.90 -5.50
C LEU A 168 -11.86 -9.99 -6.57
N ALA A 169 -11.05 -9.47 -7.48
CA ALA A 169 -11.51 -8.65 -8.60
C ALA A 169 -12.39 -9.46 -9.56
N GLU A 170 -12.00 -10.69 -9.89
CA GLU A 170 -12.81 -11.59 -10.71
C GLU A 170 -14.17 -11.87 -10.04
N PHE A 171 -14.16 -12.25 -8.76
CA PHE A 171 -15.39 -12.46 -7.99
C PHE A 171 -16.30 -11.22 -8.00
N ALA A 172 -15.75 -10.03 -7.74
CA ALA A 172 -16.51 -8.79 -7.72
C ALA A 172 -17.10 -8.46 -9.10
N ILE A 173 -16.33 -8.63 -10.17
CA ILE A 173 -16.77 -8.38 -11.55
C ILE A 173 -17.91 -9.33 -11.94
N MET A 174 -17.75 -10.64 -11.68
CA MET A 174 -18.77 -11.63 -12.03
C MET A 174 -20.07 -11.40 -11.26
N THR A 175 -19.94 -11.11 -9.96
CA THR A 175 -21.10 -10.87 -9.09
C THR A 175 -21.82 -9.58 -9.47
N ASP A 176 -21.09 -8.49 -9.76
CA ASP A 176 -21.68 -7.25 -10.25
C ASP A 176 -22.43 -7.45 -11.57
N GLN A 177 -21.82 -8.13 -12.54
CA GLN A 177 -22.47 -8.40 -13.82
C GLN A 177 -23.74 -9.25 -13.65
N LEU A 178 -23.68 -10.31 -12.83
CA LEU A 178 -24.82 -11.16 -12.54
C LEU A 178 -25.95 -10.38 -11.85
N ALA A 179 -25.63 -9.62 -10.81
CA ALA A 179 -26.62 -8.85 -10.05
C ALA A 179 -27.36 -7.84 -10.95
N TRP A 180 -26.62 -7.11 -11.80
CA TRP A 180 -27.24 -6.15 -12.72
C TRP A 180 -28.03 -6.82 -13.85
N ASN A 181 -27.63 -8.00 -14.32
CA ASN A 181 -28.40 -8.77 -15.30
C ASN A 181 -29.74 -9.25 -14.71
N VAL A 182 -29.71 -9.79 -13.49
CA VAL A 182 -30.93 -10.17 -12.76
C VAL A 182 -31.81 -8.94 -12.53
N TRP A 183 -31.22 -7.82 -12.10
CA TRP A 183 -31.94 -6.57 -11.89
C TRP A 183 -32.63 -6.05 -13.15
N LYS A 184 -31.95 -6.10 -14.30
CA LYS A 184 -32.52 -5.65 -15.58
C LYS A 184 -33.74 -6.49 -16.00
N GLY A 185 -33.69 -7.80 -15.74
CA GLY A 185 -34.82 -8.70 -16.01
C GLY A 185 -35.97 -8.51 -15.01
N LEU A 186 -35.65 -8.29 -13.74
CA LEU A 186 -36.62 -8.14 -12.66
C LEU A 186 -37.32 -6.78 -12.67
N ALA A 187 -36.58 -5.70 -12.92
CA ALA A 187 -37.04 -4.32 -12.78
C ALA A 187 -36.70 -3.47 -14.02
N PRO A 188 -37.18 -3.84 -15.23
CA PRO A 188 -36.83 -3.16 -16.46
C PRO A 188 -37.24 -1.68 -16.46
N LYS A 189 -38.31 -1.33 -15.72
CA LYS A 189 -38.83 0.04 -15.57
C LYS A 189 -38.21 0.83 -14.43
N SER A 190 -37.32 0.23 -13.63
CA SER A 190 -36.69 0.91 -12.48
C SER A 190 -35.94 2.17 -12.91
N THR A 191 -35.91 3.21 -12.07
CA THR A 191 -34.99 4.34 -12.27
C THR A 191 -33.57 4.03 -11.79
N ILE A 192 -33.39 2.94 -11.02
CA ILE A 192 -32.09 2.50 -10.53
C ILE A 192 -31.35 1.81 -11.69
N ARG A 193 -30.24 2.41 -12.08
CA ARG A 193 -29.38 1.94 -13.18
C ARG A 193 -27.95 1.77 -12.69
N ARG A 194 -27.22 0.89 -13.37
CA ARG A 194 -25.77 0.76 -13.21
C ARG A 194 -25.13 2.09 -13.61
N ASP A 195 -24.33 2.65 -12.72
CA ASP A 195 -23.57 3.86 -12.98
C ASP A 195 -22.49 3.55 -14.04
N GLY A 196 -22.57 4.22 -15.18
CA GLY A 196 -21.66 4.02 -16.31
C GLY A 196 -20.59 5.12 -16.44
N SER A 197 -20.58 6.11 -15.55
CA SER A 197 -19.69 7.27 -15.65
C SER A 197 -18.20 6.89 -15.65
N ALA A 198 -17.81 5.91 -14.84
CA ALA A 198 -16.45 5.35 -14.79
C ALA A 198 -16.27 4.11 -15.69
N GLY A 199 -17.28 3.77 -16.50
CA GLY A 199 -17.38 2.49 -17.20
C GLY A 199 -17.91 1.36 -16.31
N ASP A 200 -17.79 0.13 -16.79
CA ASP A 200 -18.12 -1.06 -16.00
C ASP A 200 -17.09 -1.30 -14.88
N LEU A 201 -17.42 -2.12 -13.88
CA LEU A 201 -16.54 -2.36 -12.73
C LEU A 201 -15.15 -2.85 -13.15
N ARG A 202 -15.06 -3.66 -14.22
CA ARG A 202 -13.79 -4.12 -14.79
C ARG A 202 -12.95 -2.95 -15.28
N THR A 203 -13.55 -2.03 -16.05
CA THR A 203 -12.87 -0.84 -16.57
C THR A 203 -12.42 0.08 -15.42
N ALA A 204 -13.28 0.31 -14.43
CA ALA A 204 -12.96 1.12 -13.26
C ALA A 204 -11.79 0.53 -12.45
N LEU A 205 -11.83 -0.77 -12.13
CA LEU A 205 -10.75 -1.46 -11.43
C LEU A 205 -9.42 -1.39 -12.21
N ARG A 206 -9.47 -1.64 -13.53
CA ARG A 206 -8.27 -1.52 -14.39
C ARG A 206 -7.66 -0.12 -14.30
N ARG A 207 -8.47 0.92 -14.55
CA ARG A 207 -8.02 2.33 -14.55
C ARG A 207 -7.39 2.72 -13.21
N SER A 208 -8.02 2.33 -12.10
CA SER A 208 -7.46 2.59 -10.77
C SER A 208 -6.15 1.85 -10.52
N THR A 209 -6.03 0.57 -10.90
CA THR A 209 -4.76 -0.16 -10.74
C THR A 209 -3.63 0.37 -11.61
N THR A 210 -3.94 1.01 -12.73
CA THR A 210 -2.95 1.65 -13.61
C THR A 210 -2.63 3.10 -13.21
N GLY A 211 -3.21 3.60 -12.11
CA GLY A 211 -2.94 4.94 -11.59
C GLY A 211 -3.62 6.07 -12.37
N ASP A 212 -4.75 5.81 -13.03
CA ASP A 212 -5.52 6.84 -13.72
C ASP A 212 -6.13 7.84 -12.71
N PRO A 213 -5.79 9.14 -12.79
CA PRO A 213 -6.24 10.14 -11.83
C PRO A 213 -7.76 10.42 -11.89
N GLU A 214 -8.45 10.05 -12.97
CA GLU A 214 -9.90 10.24 -13.08
C GLU A 214 -10.71 9.23 -12.26
N VAL A 215 -10.09 8.11 -11.85
CA VAL A 215 -10.75 7.05 -11.08
C VAL A 215 -10.18 7.00 -9.67
N SER A 216 -10.89 7.67 -8.76
CA SER A 216 -10.61 7.64 -7.33
C SER A 216 -11.01 6.32 -6.67
N ALA A 217 -10.31 5.95 -5.59
CA ALA A 217 -10.69 4.82 -4.74
C ALA A 217 -12.12 4.97 -4.17
N ALA A 218 -12.56 6.21 -3.92
CA ALA A 218 -13.91 6.51 -3.45
C ALA A 218 -15.00 6.13 -4.47
N GLN A 219 -14.77 6.35 -5.76
CA GLN A 219 -15.71 5.94 -6.82
C GLN A 219 -15.84 4.43 -6.91
N ILE A 220 -14.72 3.68 -6.82
CA ILE A 220 -14.75 2.22 -6.80
C ILE A 220 -15.48 1.72 -5.55
N ALA A 221 -15.18 2.28 -4.38
CA ALA A 221 -15.87 1.93 -3.14
C ALA A 221 -17.39 2.18 -3.24
N ALA A 222 -17.81 3.30 -3.81
CA ALA A 222 -19.22 3.62 -4.02
C ALA A 222 -19.90 2.64 -5.00
N GLN A 223 -19.21 2.25 -6.09
CA GLN A 223 -19.72 1.27 -7.04
C GLN A 223 -19.88 -0.12 -6.40
N LEU A 224 -18.88 -0.56 -5.64
CA LEU A 224 -18.93 -1.82 -4.89
C LEU A 224 -20.03 -1.81 -3.82
N GLU A 225 -20.24 -0.69 -3.13
CA GLU A 225 -21.31 -0.55 -2.14
C GLU A 225 -22.70 -0.59 -2.79
N LYS A 226 -22.89 0.07 -3.94
CA LYS A 226 -24.14 -0.05 -4.73
C LYS A 226 -24.40 -1.50 -5.15
N ASN A 227 -23.37 -2.21 -5.61
CA ASN A 227 -23.48 -3.63 -5.96
C ASN A 227 -23.86 -4.48 -4.73
N ARG A 228 -23.19 -4.27 -3.60
CA ARG A 228 -23.49 -4.96 -2.34
C ARG A 228 -24.95 -4.72 -1.89
N GLN A 229 -25.44 -3.49 -2.00
CA GLN A 229 -26.82 -3.14 -1.67
C GLN A 229 -27.84 -3.80 -2.59
N LEU A 230 -27.55 -3.86 -3.90
CA LEU A 230 -28.40 -4.56 -4.86
C LEU A 230 -28.49 -6.05 -4.52
N ILE A 231 -27.34 -6.72 -4.30
CA ILE A 231 -27.30 -8.14 -3.93
C ILE A 231 -28.07 -8.38 -2.63
N ALA A 232 -27.82 -7.56 -1.60
CA ALA A 232 -28.52 -7.65 -0.33
C ALA A 232 -30.04 -7.45 -0.50
N GLY A 233 -30.45 -6.50 -1.36
CA GLY A 233 -31.85 -6.23 -1.67
C GLY A 233 -32.54 -7.42 -2.32
N LEU A 234 -31.90 -8.00 -3.33
CA LEU A 234 -32.40 -9.19 -4.03
C LEU A 234 -32.57 -10.38 -3.08
N ILE A 235 -31.59 -10.64 -2.21
CA ILE A 235 -31.64 -11.75 -1.25
C ILE A 235 -32.70 -11.48 -0.17
N ALA A 236 -32.71 -10.28 0.42
CA ALA A 236 -33.61 -9.93 1.50
C ALA A 236 -35.08 -9.86 1.05
N ALA A 237 -35.32 -9.59 -0.24
CA ALA A 237 -36.64 -9.49 -0.81
C ALA A 237 -37.38 -10.84 -0.97
N ILE A 238 -36.67 -11.97 -0.96
CA ILE A 238 -37.27 -13.30 -1.18
C ILE A 238 -38.37 -13.61 -0.15
N GLY A 239 -38.10 -13.37 1.13
CA GLY A 239 -39.06 -13.62 2.21
C GLY A 239 -40.30 -12.73 2.15
N PRO A 240 -40.14 -11.38 2.11
CA PRO A 240 -41.25 -10.44 1.96
C PRO A 240 -42.05 -10.63 0.68
N ALA A 241 -41.43 -11.01 -0.44
CA ALA A 241 -42.14 -11.23 -1.70
C ALA A 241 -43.18 -12.34 -1.58
N GLY A 242 -42.83 -13.48 -0.98
CA GLY A 242 -43.77 -14.56 -0.71
C GLY A 242 -44.93 -14.12 0.19
N LYS A 243 -44.64 -13.40 1.29
CA LYS A 243 -45.69 -12.86 2.19
C LYS A 243 -46.61 -11.87 1.47
N ASN A 244 -46.05 -11.00 0.63
CA ASN A 244 -46.83 -10.02 -0.14
C ASN A 244 -47.73 -10.70 -1.17
N PHE A 245 -47.21 -11.71 -1.88
CA PHE A 245 -47.98 -12.53 -2.80
C PHE A 245 -49.13 -13.22 -2.06
N THR A 246 -48.87 -13.95 -0.96
CA THR A 246 -49.90 -14.62 -0.17
C THR A 246 -50.96 -13.65 0.34
N ARG A 247 -50.56 -12.47 0.84
CA ARG A 247 -51.49 -11.44 1.30
C ARG A 247 -52.39 -10.92 0.16
N ARG A 248 -51.82 -10.61 -1.00
CA ARG A 248 -52.58 -10.18 -2.19
C ARG A 248 -53.54 -11.28 -2.64
N PHE A 249 -53.03 -12.51 -2.70
CA PHE A 249 -53.83 -13.68 -3.07
C PHE A 249 -55.01 -13.86 -2.12
N GLN A 250 -54.79 -13.87 -0.80
CA GLN A 250 -55.86 -13.96 0.20
C GLN A 250 -56.84 -12.79 0.11
N SER A 251 -56.37 -11.56 -0.11
CA SER A 251 -57.24 -10.38 -0.20
C SER A 251 -58.16 -10.38 -1.42
N ARG A 252 -57.86 -11.19 -2.45
CA ARG A 252 -58.61 -11.25 -3.70
C ARG A 252 -59.41 -12.53 -3.85
N TYR A 253 -58.86 -13.65 -3.40
CA TYR A 253 -59.39 -14.99 -3.65
C TYR A 253 -59.94 -15.68 -2.40
N SER A 254 -59.89 -15.05 -1.21
CA SER A 254 -60.57 -15.60 -0.03
C SER A 254 -62.10 -15.60 -0.21
N PRO A 255 -62.81 -16.58 0.38
CA PRO A 255 -64.27 -16.60 0.37
C PRO A 255 -64.89 -15.28 0.86
N GLU A 256 -64.30 -14.66 1.88
CA GLU A 256 -64.73 -13.38 2.43
C GLU A 256 -64.58 -12.24 1.42
N ALA A 257 -63.40 -12.13 0.78
CA ALA A 257 -63.16 -11.14 -0.25
C ALA A 257 -64.11 -11.28 -1.43
N ILE A 258 -64.37 -12.51 -1.89
CA ILE A 258 -65.30 -12.79 -3.00
C ILE A 258 -66.72 -12.38 -2.63
N ARG A 259 -67.19 -12.75 -1.42
CA ARG A 259 -68.52 -12.35 -0.94
C ARG A 259 -68.65 -10.82 -0.89
N ASP A 260 -67.61 -10.12 -0.46
CA ASP A 260 -67.63 -8.66 -0.36
C ASP A 260 -67.61 -7.99 -1.75
N MET A 261 -66.85 -8.52 -2.70
CA MET A 261 -66.90 -8.08 -4.11
C MET A 261 -68.30 -8.27 -4.72
N VAL A 262 -68.93 -9.43 -4.51
CA VAL A 262 -70.28 -9.71 -5.02
C VAL A 262 -71.34 -8.78 -4.38
N LYS A 263 -71.19 -8.42 -3.10
CA LYS A 263 -72.07 -7.43 -2.44
C LYS A 263 -71.90 -6.04 -3.04
N LEU A 264 -70.65 -5.64 -3.33
CA LEU A 264 -70.30 -4.33 -3.91
C LEU A 264 -70.82 -4.17 -5.36
N GLU A 265 -70.86 -5.25 -6.14
CA GLU A 265 -71.38 -5.25 -7.52
C GLU A 265 -72.91 -5.05 -7.61
N GLY A 266 -73.60 -4.98 -6.47
CA GLY A 266 -75.02 -4.67 -6.38
C GLY A 266 -75.92 -5.89 -6.23
N ALA A 267 -76.90 -5.76 -5.34
CA ALA A 267 -77.87 -6.82 -5.07
C ALA A 267 -78.94 -6.87 -6.18
N SER A 268 -78.77 -7.76 -7.17
CA SER A 268 -79.96 -8.32 -7.81
C SER A 268 -80.70 -9.14 -6.74
N VAL A 269 -81.92 -8.71 -6.40
CA VAL A 269 -82.79 -9.36 -5.40
C VAL A 269 -83.26 -10.74 -5.87
N PHE A 270 -83.12 -11.03 -7.16
CA PHE A 270 -83.50 -12.29 -7.79
C PHE A 270 -82.25 -13.10 -8.17
N GLY A 271 -81.71 -13.89 -7.24
CA GLY A 271 -80.64 -14.86 -7.54
C GLY A 271 -79.97 -15.49 -6.31
N ASN A 272 -79.60 -16.78 -6.44
CA ASN A 272 -78.86 -17.51 -5.39
C ASN A 272 -77.47 -16.87 -5.17
N ALA A 273 -77.17 -16.48 -3.92
CA ALA A 273 -75.90 -15.87 -3.53
C ALA A 273 -74.71 -16.80 -3.82
N ASP A 274 -74.85 -18.10 -3.61
CA ASP A 274 -73.78 -19.08 -3.82
C ASP A 274 -73.43 -19.22 -5.30
N ALA A 275 -74.43 -19.20 -6.18
CA ALA A 275 -74.20 -19.24 -7.63
C ALA A 275 -73.44 -18.00 -8.11
N ARG A 276 -73.70 -16.82 -7.52
CA ARG A 276 -72.97 -15.58 -7.82
C ARG A 276 -71.55 -15.62 -7.29
N ASN A 277 -71.35 -16.05 -6.04
CA ASN A 277 -70.02 -16.22 -5.45
C ASN A 277 -69.17 -17.22 -6.27
N TRP A 278 -69.77 -18.34 -6.69
CA TRP A 278 -69.10 -19.33 -7.54
C TRP A 278 -68.75 -18.78 -8.92
N LYS A 279 -69.67 -18.05 -9.55
CA LYS A 279 -69.41 -17.38 -10.82
C LYS A 279 -68.25 -16.39 -10.70
N LYS A 280 -68.23 -15.57 -9.65
CA LYS A 280 -67.15 -14.61 -9.40
C LYS A 280 -65.82 -15.29 -9.10
N TYR A 281 -65.83 -16.36 -8.31
CA TYR A 281 -64.64 -17.19 -8.09
C TYR A 281 -64.07 -17.71 -9.41
N THR A 282 -64.92 -18.26 -10.28
CA THR A 282 -64.48 -18.82 -11.57
C THR A 282 -63.91 -17.73 -12.50
N GLU A 283 -64.54 -16.55 -12.53
CA GLU A 283 -64.04 -15.37 -13.25
C GLU A 283 -62.65 -14.97 -12.74
N LEU A 284 -62.50 -14.78 -11.43
CA LEU A 284 -61.21 -14.42 -10.83
C LEU A 284 -60.15 -15.52 -11.03
N ALA A 285 -60.54 -16.79 -10.93
CA ALA A 285 -59.64 -17.93 -11.09
C ALA A 285 -59.11 -18.05 -12.52
N GLN A 286 -59.87 -17.62 -13.53
CA GLN A 286 -59.39 -17.55 -14.92
C GLN A 286 -58.27 -16.51 -15.11
N GLU A 287 -58.19 -15.51 -14.22
CA GLU A 287 -57.10 -14.53 -14.24
C GLU A 287 -55.81 -15.09 -13.61
N ILE A 288 -55.87 -16.18 -12.83
CA ILE A 288 -54.70 -16.79 -12.24
C ILE A 288 -53.96 -17.58 -13.31
N SER A 289 -52.86 -17.02 -13.80
CA SER A 289 -51.90 -17.71 -14.67
C SER A 289 -50.51 -17.74 -14.02
N GLU A 290 -49.66 -18.64 -14.52
CA GLU A 290 -48.25 -18.67 -14.15
C GLU A 290 -47.57 -17.31 -14.35
N ASP A 291 -47.85 -16.65 -15.48
CA ASP A 291 -47.33 -15.32 -15.80
C ASP A 291 -47.76 -14.25 -14.78
N THR A 292 -49.03 -14.25 -14.35
CA THR A 292 -49.51 -13.27 -13.37
C THR A 292 -48.88 -13.46 -12.00
N ILE A 293 -48.73 -14.72 -11.55
CA ILE A 293 -48.08 -15.06 -10.28
C ILE A 293 -46.60 -14.67 -10.33
N GLN A 294 -45.91 -15.04 -11.41
CA GLN A 294 -44.51 -14.70 -11.61
C GLN A 294 -44.31 -13.18 -11.64
N THR A 295 -45.14 -12.44 -12.36
CA THR A 295 -45.09 -10.97 -12.44
C THR A 295 -45.29 -10.34 -11.06
N ASP A 296 -46.32 -10.75 -10.31
CA ASP A 296 -46.58 -10.22 -8.96
C ASP A 296 -45.42 -10.48 -8.01
N MET A 297 -44.82 -11.67 -8.08
CA MET A 297 -43.69 -12.03 -7.24
C MET A 297 -42.43 -11.25 -7.64
N MET A 298 -42.16 -11.10 -8.94
CA MET A 298 -41.04 -10.32 -9.46
C MET A 298 -41.18 -8.83 -9.10
N ASP A 299 -42.37 -8.25 -9.23
CA ASP A 299 -42.67 -6.87 -8.83
C ASP A 299 -42.47 -6.66 -7.33
N ALA A 300 -42.89 -7.63 -6.50
CA ALA A 300 -42.69 -7.57 -5.06
C ALA A 300 -41.19 -7.61 -4.70
N VAL A 301 -40.40 -8.45 -5.37
CA VAL A 301 -38.94 -8.51 -5.17
C VAL A 301 -38.29 -7.21 -5.62
N ALA A 302 -38.63 -6.71 -6.80
CA ALA A 302 -38.09 -5.47 -7.36
C ALA A 302 -38.34 -4.30 -6.41
N LYS A 303 -39.59 -4.14 -5.96
CA LYS A 303 -39.98 -3.05 -5.06
C LYS A 303 -39.18 -3.05 -3.77
N TYR A 304 -39.05 -4.22 -3.12
CA TYR A 304 -38.30 -4.32 -1.86
C TYR A 304 -36.81 -4.03 -2.05
N ALA A 305 -36.20 -4.54 -3.13
CA ALA A 305 -34.82 -4.25 -3.47
C ALA A 305 -34.61 -2.76 -3.76
N GLU A 306 -35.54 -2.08 -4.45
CA GLU A 306 -35.48 -0.63 -4.66
C GLU A 306 -35.52 0.16 -3.34
N GLU A 307 -36.42 -0.18 -2.44
CA GLU A 307 -36.56 0.46 -1.13
C GLU A 307 -35.25 0.34 -0.33
N LEU A 308 -34.61 -0.84 -0.37
CA LEU A 308 -33.32 -1.04 0.28
C LEU A 308 -32.19 -0.23 -0.38
N MET A 309 -32.11 -0.23 -1.72
CA MET A 309 -31.09 0.52 -2.46
C MET A 309 -31.23 2.05 -2.32
N LYS A 310 -32.46 2.54 -2.13
CA LYS A 310 -32.74 3.96 -1.83
C LYS A 310 -32.48 4.32 -0.36
N GLY A 311 -32.12 3.35 0.49
CA GLY A 311 -31.87 3.55 1.91
C GLY A 311 -33.13 3.77 2.75
N GLN A 312 -34.32 3.42 2.24
CA GLN A 312 -35.60 3.63 2.92
C GLN A 312 -35.91 2.58 3.99
N ASN A 313 -35.09 1.52 4.08
CA ASN A 313 -35.20 0.45 5.08
C ASN A 313 -33.96 0.38 6.02
N ARG A 314 -33.23 1.50 6.19
CA ARG A 314 -32.15 1.64 7.20
C ARG A 314 -32.67 2.34 8.45
#